data_AF-Q17PL4-F1
#
_entry.id   AF-Q17PL4-F1
#
_cell.length_a   1.000
_cell.length_b   1.000
_cell.length_c   1.000
_cell.angle_alpha   90.00
_cell.angle_beta   90.00
_cell.angle_gamma   90.00
#
_symmetry.space_group_name_H-M   'P 1'
#
loop_
_entity.id
_entity.type
_entity.pdbx_description
1 polymer ?
#
loop_
_entity_poly.entity_id
_entity_poly.type
_entity_poly.pdbx_seq_one_letter_code
_entity_poly.pdbx_strand_id
1 'polypeptide(L)'
;MKLLISLAVIALIYTCVTASNFCSGPNEVYQECGSACEKTCAGLGANQTCNEKCVPGCFCADGFVRLNHSGQCVPSSKCPKVRVRRAPEPLPPLVIPVPIPIPIPVPPIVRPRGPLWWLRPPPPPLFG
;
A
#
# COMPACT_ATOMS: atom_id res chain seq x y z
N MET A 1 60.95 -21.21 10.21
CA MET A 1 60.23 -21.44 8.94
C MET A 1 58.80 -21.94 9.16
N LYS A 2 58.58 -23.04 9.89
CA LYS A 2 57.23 -23.59 10.17
C LYS A 2 56.25 -22.61 10.86
N LEU A 3 56.73 -21.77 11.79
CA LEU A 3 55.93 -20.76 12.49
C LEU A 3 55.42 -19.62 11.59
N LEU A 4 56.22 -19.23 10.58
CA LEU A 4 55.84 -18.18 9.61
C LEU A 4 54.79 -18.70 8.64
N ILE A 5 54.91 -19.97 8.24
CA ILE A 5 53.93 -20.65 7.39
C ILE A 5 52.58 -20.75 8.11
N SER A 6 52.56 -21.15 9.39
CA SER A 6 51.31 -21.21 10.16
C SER A 6 50.64 -19.83 10.32
N LEU A 7 51.40 -18.76 10.55
CA LEU A 7 50.84 -17.42 10.65
C LEU A 7 50.26 -16.92 9.32
N ALA A 8 50.93 -17.20 8.20
CA ALA A 8 50.41 -16.87 6.87
C ALA A 8 49.13 -17.65 6.54
N VAL A 9 49.07 -18.93 6.89
CA VAL A 9 47.88 -19.77 6.70
C VAL A 9 46.73 -19.28 7.57
N ILE A 10 46.98 -18.96 8.85
CA ILE A 10 45.95 -18.41 9.74
C ILE A 10 45.42 -17.07 9.21
N ALA A 11 46.31 -16.18 8.73
CA ALA A 11 45.90 -14.91 8.15
C ALA A 11 45.05 -15.09 6.89
N LEU A 12 45.40 -16.03 6.01
CA LEU A 12 44.62 -16.38 4.81
C LEU A 12 43.25 -16.98 5.16
N ILE A 13 43.18 -17.81 6.21
CA ILE A 13 41.93 -18.37 6.70
C ILE A 13 41.06 -17.27 7.32
N TYR A 14 41.65 -16.35 8.07
CA TYR A 14 40.91 -15.26 8.70
C TYR A 14 40.32 -14.29 7.66
N THR A 15 41.08 -13.96 6.61
CA THR A 15 40.63 -13.08 5.53
C THR A 15 39.56 -13.72 4.64
N CYS A 16 39.62 -15.04 4.40
CA CYS A 16 38.58 -15.73 3.63
C CYS A 16 37.26 -15.84 4.41
N VAL A 17 37.33 -15.98 5.74
CA VAL A 17 36.16 -15.98 6.64
C VAL A 17 35.50 -14.60 6.69
N THR A 18 36.26 -13.51 6.67
CA THR A 18 35.68 -12.15 6.65
C THR A 18 35.10 -11.74 5.30
N ALA A 19 35.57 -12.34 4.19
CA ALA A 19 35.05 -12.05 2.85
C ALA A 19 33.70 -12.73 2.55
N SER A 20 33.33 -13.76 3.31
CA SER A 20 32.16 -14.61 3.03
C SER A 20 30.90 -14.23 3.83
N ASN A 21 30.97 -13.22 4.71
CA ASN A 21 29.83 -12.77 5.51
C ASN A 21 29.08 -11.63 4.82
N PHE A 22 28.48 -11.90 3.65
CA PHE A 22 27.65 -10.88 2.99
C PHE A 22 26.40 -10.57 3.83
N CYS A 23 25.79 -11.59 4.44
CA CYS A 23 24.65 -11.44 5.35
C CYS A 23 25.03 -11.96 6.73
N SER A 24 24.73 -11.16 7.75
CA SER A 24 25.06 -11.50 9.15
C SER A 24 23.93 -12.26 9.86
N GLY A 25 22.73 -12.35 9.26
CA GLY A 25 21.57 -12.99 9.87
C GLY A 25 21.44 -14.48 9.53
N PRO A 26 20.86 -15.28 10.44
CA PRO A 26 20.56 -16.69 10.17
C PRO A 26 19.46 -16.83 9.12
N ASN A 27 19.64 -17.77 8.19
CA ASN A 27 18.72 -18.03 7.07
C ASN A 27 18.48 -16.82 6.15
N GLU A 28 19.48 -15.93 6.06
CA GLU A 28 19.52 -14.85 5.07
C GLU A 28 20.42 -15.24 3.89
N VAL A 29 20.02 -14.84 2.70
CA VAL A 29 20.75 -15.06 1.45
C VAL A 29 20.89 -13.72 0.75
N TYR A 30 22.10 -13.42 0.28
CA TYR A 30 22.29 -12.25 -0.55
C TYR A 30 21.65 -12.46 -1.92
N GLN A 31 20.86 -11.51 -2.35
CA GLN A 31 20.32 -11.48 -3.69
C GLN A 31 20.63 -10.11 -4.30
N GLU A 32 21.12 -10.10 -5.54
CA GLU A 32 21.34 -8.85 -6.29
C GLU A 32 20.01 -8.18 -6.69
N CYS A 33 18.93 -8.95 -6.72
CA CYS A 33 17.60 -8.51 -7.13
C CYS A 33 16.54 -9.21 -6.27
N GLY A 34 16.45 -8.80 -4.99
CA GLY A 34 15.38 -9.26 -4.10
C GLY A 34 14.19 -8.28 -4.06
N SER A 35 13.06 -8.74 -3.51
CA SER A 35 11.86 -7.91 -3.40
C SER A 35 12.05 -6.78 -2.40
N ALA A 36 11.74 -5.53 -2.79
CA ALA A 36 11.76 -4.40 -1.88
C ALA A 36 10.76 -4.54 -0.71
N CYS A 37 9.72 -5.37 -0.84
CA CYS A 37 8.77 -5.68 0.22
C CYS A 37 8.96 -7.13 0.66
N GLU A 38 9.96 -7.34 1.51
CA GLU A 38 10.18 -8.65 2.10
C GLU A 38 8.97 -9.09 2.94
N LYS A 39 8.59 -10.37 2.79
CA LYS A 39 7.46 -10.95 3.52
C LYS A 39 7.79 -10.99 5.02
N THR A 40 6.91 -10.40 5.82
CA THR A 40 7.00 -10.45 7.29
C THR A 40 5.88 -11.31 7.87
N CYS A 41 6.05 -11.82 9.09
CA CYS A 41 5.01 -12.58 9.79
C CYS A 41 3.68 -11.80 9.93
N ALA A 42 3.72 -10.47 10.02
CA ALA A 42 2.53 -9.62 10.05
C ALA A 42 1.82 -9.51 8.68
N GLY A 43 2.56 -9.68 7.58
CA GLY A 43 2.09 -9.52 6.21
C GLY A 43 1.79 -10.82 5.46
N LEU A 44 1.92 -11.99 6.09
CA LEU A 44 1.75 -13.31 5.44
C LEU A 44 0.40 -13.52 4.73
N GLY A 45 -0.64 -12.76 5.09
CA GLY A 45 -1.96 -12.78 4.45
C GLY A 45 -2.39 -11.46 3.81
N ALA A 46 -1.53 -10.44 3.85
CA ALA A 46 -1.82 -9.16 3.20
C ALA A 46 -1.34 -9.24 1.75
N ASN A 47 -2.22 -8.98 0.80
CA ASN A 47 -1.82 -8.78 -0.59
C ASN A 47 -1.16 -7.40 -0.69
N GLN A 48 0.09 -7.31 -0.25
CA GLN A 48 0.88 -6.09 -0.38
C GLN A 48 1.17 -5.87 -1.86
N THR A 49 0.64 -4.78 -2.41
CA THR A 49 1.08 -4.26 -3.70
C THR A 49 2.52 -3.81 -3.55
N CYS A 50 3.46 -4.67 -3.90
CA CYS A 50 4.86 -4.33 -3.94
C CYS A 50 5.23 -3.86 -5.35
N ASN A 51 6.01 -2.79 -5.45
CA ASN A 51 6.55 -2.37 -6.72
C ASN A 51 7.49 -3.47 -7.27
N GLU A 52 7.50 -3.68 -8.58
CA GLU A 52 8.39 -4.65 -9.24
C GLU A 52 9.88 -4.24 -9.22
N LYS A 53 10.21 -3.16 -8.51
CA LYS A 53 11.57 -2.70 -8.35
C LYS A 53 12.31 -3.62 -7.40
N CYS A 54 13.23 -4.41 -7.93
CA CYS A 54 14.12 -5.21 -7.10
C CYS A 54 15.30 -4.40 -6.57
N VAL A 55 15.83 -4.83 -5.43
CA VAL A 55 16.95 -4.18 -4.76
C VAL A 55 18.00 -5.22 -4.34
N PRO A 56 19.31 -4.92 -4.44
CA PRO A 56 20.35 -5.78 -3.92
C PRO A 56 20.36 -5.73 -2.39
N GLY A 57 20.45 -6.89 -1.74
CA GLY A 57 20.42 -6.96 -0.28
C GLY A 57 20.33 -8.37 0.28
N CYS A 58 20.29 -8.46 1.61
CA CYS A 58 20.11 -9.70 2.35
C CYS A 58 18.63 -9.96 2.58
N PHE A 59 18.15 -11.09 2.06
CA PHE A 59 16.75 -11.49 2.11
C PHE A 59 16.59 -12.84 2.80
N CYS A 60 15.43 -13.13 3.36
CA CYS A 60 15.15 -14.45 3.91
C CYS A 60 15.17 -15.51 2.82
N ALA A 61 15.80 -16.66 3.13
CA ALA A 61 15.79 -17.82 2.25
C ALA A 61 14.35 -18.31 1.95
N ASP A 62 14.18 -19.05 0.86
CA ASP A 62 12.88 -19.62 0.49
C ASP A 62 12.24 -20.42 1.65
N GLY A 63 10.97 -20.14 1.92
CA GLY A 63 10.22 -20.73 3.03
C GLY A 63 10.42 -20.03 4.40
N PHE A 64 11.33 -19.07 4.49
CA PHE A 64 11.52 -18.22 5.67
C PHE A 64 10.91 -16.83 5.44
N VAL A 65 10.48 -16.21 6.54
CA VAL A 65 9.92 -14.86 6.55
C VAL A 65 10.49 -14.09 7.72
N ARG A 66 10.59 -12.77 7.56
CA ARG A 66 11.06 -11.91 8.64
C ARG A 66 10.04 -11.87 9.77
N LEU A 67 10.50 -12.08 11.00
CA LEU A 67 9.62 -11.98 12.17
C LEU A 67 9.03 -10.56 12.30
N ASN A 68 9.86 -9.54 12.12
CA ASN A 68 9.55 -8.11 12.12
C ASN A 68 10.42 -7.41 11.06
N HIS A 69 10.19 -6.11 10.77
CA HIS A 69 10.92 -5.37 9.72
C HIS A 69 12.46 -5.41 9.86
N SER A 70 12.99 -5.63 11.08
CA SER A 70 14.42 -5.86 11.35
C SER A 70 14.67 -7.16 12.13
N GLY A 71 13.69 -8.08 12.14
CA GLY A 71 13.75 -9.34 12.88
C GLY A 71 14.44 -10.45 12.10
N GLN A 72 14.72 -11.57 12.77
CA GLN A 72 15.33 -12.76 12.17
C GLN A 72 14.39 -13.45 11.17
N CYS A 73 14.98 -14.16 10.21
CA CYS A 73 14.26 -15.03 9.30
C CYS A 73 13.85 -16.32 10.02
N VAL A 74 12.54 -16.50 10.17
CA VAL A 74 11.93 -17.67 10.80
C VAL A 74 11.07 -18.42 9.78
N PRO A 75 10.91 -19.75 9.92
CA PRO A 75 9.94 -20.48 9.12
C PRO A 75 8.56 -19.85 9.27
N SER A 76 7.80 -19.73 8.18
CA SER A 76 6.42 -19.20 8.22
C SER A 76 5.53 -19.89 9.26
N SER A 77 5.78 -21.18 9.51
CA SER A 77 5.10 -21.99 10.54
C SER A 77 5.40 -21.55 11.98
N LYS A 78 6.52 -20.87 12.22
CA LYS A 78 6.92 -20.34 13.53
C LYS A 78 6.47 -18.89 13.75
N CYS A 79 5.75 -18.29 12.80
CA CYS A 79 5.20 -16.96 13.01
C CYS A 79 4.23 -16.95 14.20
N PRO A 80 4.28 -15.92 15.05
CA PRO A 80 3.31 -15.77 16.12
C PRO A 80 1.94 -15.66 15.47
N LYS A 81 1.01 -16.54 15.88
CA LYS A 81 -0.38 -16.44 15.44
C LYS A 81 -0.89 -15.11 15.98
N VAL A 82 -1.01 -14.11 15.09
CA VAL A 82 -1.75 -12.90 15.40
C VAL A 82 -3.14 -13.39 15.77
N ARG A 83 -3.48 -13.35 17.07
CA ARG A 83 -4.88 -13.42 17.44
C ARG A 83 -5.48 -12.22 16.76
N VAL A 84 -6.25 -12.46 15.69
CA VAL A 84 -7.11 -11.45 15.10
C VAL A 84 -8.04 -11.06 16.24
N ARG A 85 -7.64 -10.06 17.03
CA ARG A 85 -8.62 -9.27 17.75
C ARG A 85 -9.42 -8.68 16.61
N ARG A 86 -10.60 -9.25 16.37
CA ARG A 86 -11.57 -8.61 15.48
C ARG A 86 -11.59 -7.16 15.92
N ALA A 87 -11.40 -6.24 14.97
CA ALA A 87 -11.68 -4.86 15.27
C ALA A 87 -13.07 -4.84 15.93
N PRO A 88 -13.28 -4.06 17.01
CA PRO A 88 -14.63 -3.86 17.51
C PRO A 88 -15.49 -3.45 16.31
N GLU A 89 -16.66 -4.08 16.18
CA GLU A 89 -17.63 -3.81 15.12
C GLU A 89 -17.72 -2.29 14.93
N PRO A 90 -17.64 -1.77 13.69
CA PRO A 90 -17.89 -0.36 13.44
C PRO A 90 -19.21 0.02 14.08
N LEU A 91 -19.22 1.06 14.93
CA LEU A 91 -20.46 1.55 15.53
C LEU A 91 -21.44 1.89 14.39
N PRO A 92 -22.74 1.53 14.51
CA PRO A 92 -23.72 1.89 13.50
C PRO A 92 -23.71 3.43 13.31
N PRO A 93 -23.88 3.91 12.08
CA PRO A 93 -23.96 5.34 11.84
C PRO A 93 -25.10 5.91 12.67
N LEU A 94 -24.82 6.96 13.45
CA LEU A 94 -25.85 7.69 14.17
C LEU A 94 -26.76 8.35 13.14
N VAL A 95 -27.90 7.71 12.86
CA VAL A 95 -28.93 8.26 11.98
C VAL A 95 -29.58 9.42 12.72
N ILE A 96 -29.04 10.63 12.54
CA ILE A 96 -29.72 11.84 12.96
C ILE A 96 -30.90 12.06 12.01
N PRO A 97 -32.15 12.14 12.49
CA PRO A 97 -33.28 12.46 11.64
C PRO A 97 -33.07 13.87 11.07
N VAL A 98 -32.79 13.94 9.76
CA VAL A 98 -32.73 15.21 9.05
C VAL A 98 -34.14 15.81 9.09
N PRO A 99 -34.30 17.09 9.49
CA PRO A 99 -35.59 17.76 9.44
C PRO A 99 -36.13 17.68 8.01
N ILE A 100 -37.35 17.16 7.85
CA ILE A 100 -38.04 17.12 6.57
C ILE A 100 -38.07 18.57 6.04
N PRO A 101 -37.56 18.86 4.83
CA PRO A 101 -37.62 20.21 4.30
C PRO A 101 -39.09 20.59 4.12
N ILE A 102 -39.52 21.62 4.86
CA ILE A 102 -40.86 22.17 4.75
C ILE A 102 -40.98 22.75 3.34
N PRO A 103 -42.01 22.38 2.55
CA PRO A 103 -42.23 22.96 1.24
C PRO A 103 -42.37 24.48 1.36
N ILE A 104 -41.45 25.23 0.77
CA ILE A 104 -41.55 26.69 0.72
C ILE A 104 -42.68 27.02 -0.25
N PRO A 105 -43.73 27.75 0.17
CA PRO A 105 -44.81 28.13 -0.73
C PRO A 105 -44.26 29.04 -1.83
N VAL A 106 -44.24 28.52 -3.06
CA VAL A 106 -43.82 29.29 -4.23
C VAL A 106 -44.95 30.27 -4.58
N PRO A 107 -44.71 31.59 -4.59
CA PRO A 107 -45.75 32.53 -4.99
C PRO A 107 -46.14 32.29 -6.46
N PRO A 108 -47.41 32.49 -6.83
CA PRO A 108 -47.83 32.36 -8.22
C PRO A 108 -47.08 33.39 -9.07
N ILE A 109 -46.44 32.92 -10.14
CA ILE A 109 -45.80 33.79 -11.13
C ILE A 109 -46.92 34.54 -11.87
N VAL A 110 -47.22 35.75 -11.42
CA VAL A 110 -48.12 36.65 -12.15
C VAL A 110 -47.35 37.18 -13.35
N ARG A 111 -47.60 36.64 -14.54
CA ARG A 111 -47.09 37.26 -15.77
C ARG A 111 -47.85 38.58 -15.97
N PRO A 112 -47.16 39.73 -16.02
CA PRO A 112 -47.84 40.97 -16.38
C PRO A 112 -48.41 40.83 -17.80
N ARG A 113 -49.65 41.27 -18.01
CA ARG A 113 -50.24 41.38 -19.35
C ARG A 113 -49.41 42.39 -20.14
N GLY A 114 -48.53 41.88 -20.99
CA GLY A 114 -47.77 42.71 -21.92
C GLY A 114 -48.71 43.42 -22.91
N PRO A 115 -48.27 44.53 -23.51
CA PRO A 115 -49.08 45.29 -24.45
C PRO A 115 -49.41 44.50 -25.73
N LEU A 116 -50.58 44.74 -26.33
CA LEU A 116 -51.17 43.92 -27.41
C LEU A 116 -50.31 43.81 -28.70
N TRP A 117 -49.26 44.62 -28.86
CA TRP A 117 -48.44 44.65 -30.07
C TRP A 117 -47.48 43.47 -30.22
N TRP A 118 -47.22 42.69 -29.16
CA TRP A 118 -46.44 41.44 -29.23
C TRP A 118 -47.15 40.29 -29.96
N LEU A 119 -48.46 40.43 -30.24
CA LEU A 119 -49.26 39.39 -30.91
C LEU A 119 -49.35 39.56 -32.43
N ARG A 120 -48.71 40.58 -33.03
CA ARG A 120 -48.74 40.75 -34.49
C ARG A 120 -47.62 39.95 -35.17
N PRO A 121 -47.96 38.98 -36.04
CA PRO A 121 -46.95 38.28 -36.83
C PRO A 121 -46.29 39.22 -37.86
N PRO A 122 -45.00 39.00 -38.20
CA PRO A 122 -44.28 39.83 -39.16
C PRO A 122 -44.84 39.66 -40.58
N PRO A 123 -44.73 40.69 -41.45
CA PRO A 123 -45.19 40.60 -42.83
C PRO A 123 -44.35 39.60 -43.64
N PRO A 124 -44.95 38.90 -44.61
CA PRO A 124 -44.23 37.97 -45.46
C PRO A 124 -43.21 38.71 -46.36
N PRO A 125 -42.08 38.07 -46.72
CA PRO A 125 -41.07 38.68 -47.56
C PRO A 125 -41.62 38.90 -48.99
N LEU A 126 -41.44 40.12 -49.51
CA LEU A 126 -41.69 40.44 -50.92
C LEU A 126 -40.53 39.88 -51.73
N PHE A 127 -40.77 38.82 -52.49
CA PHE A 127 -39.81 38.32 -53.49
C PHE A 127 -39.84 39.25 -54.71
N GLY A 128 -38.67 39.79 -55.06
CA GLY A 128 -38.38 40.50 -56.30
C GLY A 128 -37.07 39.99 -56.88
#